data_AF-A0A9X5E3X6-F1
#
_entry.id   AF-A0A9X5E3X6-F1
#
_cell.length_a   1.000
_cell.length_b   1.000
_cell.length_c   1.000
_cell.angle_alpha   90.00
_cell.angle_beta   90.00
_cell.angle_gamma   90.00
#
_symmetry.space_group_name_H-M   'P 1'
#
loop_
_entity.id
_entity.type
_entity.pdbx_description
1 polymer ?
#
loop_
_entity_poly.entity_id
_entity_poly.type
_entity_poly.pdbx_seq_one_letter_code
_entity_poly.pdbx_strand_id
1 'polypeptide(L)'
;MSGKYLLDTNIIIALFADDVAVKSNLARANEVFVSSIAIGELYYGARRSSRSKENLERIDELVATTAVLGCNIQTARYYGEVKNKLRLKGRPLPENDIWIAALALQYNLTLVTRDAHFQEVENLQIIAW
;
A
#
# COMPACT_ATOMS: atom_id res chain seq x y z
N MET A 1 -5.24 3.82 -17.75
CA MET A 1 -5.99 2.83 -16.97
C MET A 1 -6.76 3.68 -15.96
N SER A 2 -8.06 3.90 -16.17
CA SER A 2 -8.83 4.86 -15.36
C SER A 2 -9.34 4.16 -14.10
N GLY A 3 -8.50 4.12 -13.06
CA GLY A 3 -8.81 3.47 -11.79
C GLY A 3 -8.37 4.30 -10.60
N LYS A 4 -8.85 3.90 -9.42
CA LYS A 4 -8.42 4.43 -8.12
C LYS A 4 -7.47 3.42 -7.48
N TYR A 5 -6.26 3.85 -7.19
CA TYR A 5 -5.17 2.95 -6.81
C TYR A 5 -4.70 3.21 -5.39
N LEU A 6 -4.48 2.15 -4.63
CA LEU A 6 -3.76 2.21 -3.36
C LEU A 6 -2.35 1.66 -3.61
N LEU A 7 -1.31 2.45 -3.33
CA LEU A 7 0.06 1.96 -3.45
C LEU A 7 0.46 1.19 -2.19
N ASP A 8 0.98 0.00 -2.41
CA ASP A 8 1.70 -0.78 -1.40
C ASP A 8 3.09 -0.18 -1.14
N THR A 9 3.68 -0.51 0.01
CA THR A 9 4.99 -0.02 0.46
C THR A 9 6.09 -0.34 -0.56
N ASN A 10 6.07 -1.55 -1.15
CA ASN A 10 7.07 -1.96 -2.13
C ASN A 10 7.03 -1.10 -3.42
N ILE A 11 5.85 -0.62 -3.83
CA ILE A 11 5.69 0.24 -5.01
C ILE A 11 6.22 1.64 -4.72
N ILE A 12 6.00 2.15 -3.51
CA ILE A 12 6.51 3.47 -3.12
C ILE A 12 8.04 3.44 -3.03
N ILE A 13 8.62 2.36 -2.50
CA ILE A 13 10.07 2.16 -2.51
C ILE A 13 10.61 2.13 -3.95
N ALA A 14 9.96 1.41 -4.86
CA ALA A 14 10.33 1.38 -6.27
C ALA A 14 10.22 2.76 -6.93
N LEU A 15 9.19 3.54 -6.61
CA LEU A 15 9.03 4.92 -7.07
C LEU A 15 10.20 5.81 -6.61
N PHE A 16 10.62 5.70 -5.35
CA PHE A 16 11.79 6.41 -4.82
C PHE A 16 13.11 5.94 -5.43
N ALA A 17 13.17 4.70 -5.92
CA ALA A 17 14.29 4.15 -6.68
C ALA A 17 14.25 4.52 -8.18
N ASP A 18 13.38 5.45 -8.57
CA ASP A 18 13.22 5.93 -9.94
C ASP A 18 12.79 4.85 -10.96
N ASP A 19 12.07 3.81 -10.50
CA ASP A 19 11.56 2.73 -11.37
C ASP A 19 10.68 3.29 -12.50
N VAL A 20 11.10 3.01 -13.74
CA VAL A 20 10.50 3.56 -14.95
C VAL A 20 9.07 3.05 -15.17
N ALA A 21 8.81 1.79 -14.84
CA ALA A 21 7.49 1.19 -15.03
C ALA A 21 6.48 1.78 -14.04
N VAL A 22 6.88 1.90 -12.76
CA VAL A 22 6.06 2.52 -11.72
C VAL A 22 5.75 3.97 -12.07
N LYS A 23 6.75 4.78 -12.47
CA LYS A 23 6.55 6.18 -12.88
C LYS A 23 5.61 6.31 -14.08
N SER A 24 5.80 5.46 -15.09
CA SER A 24 4.98 5.50 -16.32
C SER A 24 3.52 5.13 -16.03
N ASN A 25 3.28 4.16 -15.15
CA ASN A 25 1.93 3.79 -14.73
C ASN A 25 1.30 4.86 -13.83
N LEU A 26 2.06 5.42 -12.89
CA LEU A 26 1.63 6.50 -12.00
C LEU A 26 1.19 7.74 -12.79
N ALA A 27 1.95 8.14 -13.81
CA ALA A 27 1.62 9.28 -14.68
C ALA A 27 0.32 9.07 -15.49
N ARG A 28 -0.16 7.83 -15.60
CA ARG A 28 -1.40 7.46 -16.33
C ARG A 28 -2.55 7.07 -15.40
N ALA A 29 -2.32 7.11 -14.08
CA ALA A 29 -3.31 6.80 -13.07
C ALA A 29 -4.19 8.03 -12.78
N ASN A 30 -5.50 7.82 -12.56
CA ASN A 30 -6.43 8.92 -12.32
C ASN A 30 -6.38 9.41 -10.87
N GLU A 31 -6.50 8.49 -9.92
CA GLU A 31 -6.46 8.79 -8.49
C GLU A 31 -5.53 7.79 -7.82
N VAL A 32 -4.59 8.31 -7.02
CA VAL A 32 -3.62 7.51 -6.29
C VAL A 32 -3.64 7.88 -4.81
N PHE A 33 -3.68 6.83 -4.00
CA PHE A 33 -3.74 6.90 -2.55
C PHE A 33 -2.58 6.13 -1.95
N VAL A 34 -2.20 6.50 -0.74
CA VAL A 34 -1.23 5.76 0.07
C VAL A 34 -1.84 5.48 1.43
N SER A 35 -1.57 4.32 2.02
CA SER A 35 -2.03 4.04 3.37
C SER A 35 -1.10 4.66 4.41
N SER A 36 -1.65 5.16 5.51
CA SER A 36 -0.86 5.57 6.69
C SER A 36 0.02 4.44 7.25
N ILE A 37 -0.36 3.17 7.01
CA ILE A 37 0.40 1.98 7.39
C ILE A 37 1.69 1.89 6.57
N ALA A 38 1.59 2.00 5.24
CA ALA A 38 2.73 2.05 4.34
C ALA A 38 3.65 3.23 4.65
N ILE A 39 3.10 4.41 4.93
CA ILE A 39 3.88 5.57 5.40
C ILE A 39 4.64 5.24 6.69
N GLY A 40 4.01 4.55 7.65
CA GLY A 40 4.66 4.09 8.87
C GLY A 40 5.85 3.16 8.60
N GLU A 41 5.70 2.22 7.67
CA GLU A 41 6.78 1.31 7.25
C GLU A 41 7.94 2.06 6.58
N LEU A 42 7.63 3.04 5.73
CA LEU A 42 8.64 3.89 5.10
C LEU A 42 9.41 4.71 6.13
N TYR A 43 8.72 5.33 7.09
CA TYR A 43 9.37 6.09 8.16
C TYR A 43 10.25 5.19 9.05
N TYR A 44 9.83 3.95 9.31
CA TYR A 44 10.65 2.97 10.01
C TYR A 44 11.90 2.60 9.21
N GLY A 45 11.75 2.31 7.91
CA GLY A 45 12.86 2.00 7.01
C GLY A 45 13.84 3.16 6.86
N ALA A 46 13.34 4.39 6.71
CA ALA A 46 14.15 5.60 6.61
C ALA A 46 15.02 5.81 7.85
N ARG A 47 14.44 5.68 9.06
CA ARG A 47 15.20 5.85 10.31
C ARG A 47 16.33 4.84 10.48
N ARG A 48 16.22 3.65 9.88
CA ARG A 48 17.24 2.61 9.92
C ARG A 48 18.28 2.72 8.80
N SER A 49 18.07 3.61 7.82
CA SER A 49 18.96 3.72 6.66
C SER A 49 20.18 4.60 6.95
N SER A 50 21.26 4.39 6.19
CA SER A 50 22.44 5.28 6.20
C SER A 50 22.15 6.68 5.63
N ARG A 51 21.05 6.82 4.88
CA ARG A 51 20.59 8.07 4.25
C ARG A 51 19.28 8.55 4.90
N SER A 52 19.21 8.49 6.23
CA SER A 52 17.99 8.76 6.99
C SER A 52 17.38 10.12 6.67
N LYS A 53 18.18 11.20 6.67
CA LYS A 53 17.71 12.56 6.39
C LYS A 53 17.05 12.67 5.00
N GLU A 54 17.74 12.23 3.96
CA GLU A 54 17.24 12.26 2.57
C GLU A 54 15.95 11.43 2.42
N ASN A 55 15.91 10.24 3.02
CA ASN A 55 14.72 9.39 2.94
C ASN A 55 13.52 10.00 3.68
N LEU A 56 13.74 10.65 4.82
CA LEU A 56 12.67 11.33 5.56
C LEU A 56 12.10 12.49 4.75
N GLU A 57 12.94 13.32 4.14
CA GLU A 57 12.53 14.42 3.28
C GLU A 57 11.66 13.91 2.11
N ARG A 58 12.07 12.82 1.44
CA ARG A 58 11.29 12.21 0.35
C ARG A 58 9.92 11.67 0.82
N ILE A 59 9.84 11.11 2.03
CA ILE A 59 8.57 10.65 2.60
C ILE A 59 7.66 11.84 2.90
N ASP A 60 8.19 12.90 3.49
CA ASP A 60 7.42 14.11 3.82
C ASP A 60 6.88 14.78 2.55
N GLU A 61 7.67 14.83 1.46
CA GLU A 61 7.21 15.30 0.15
C GLU A 61 6.09 14.42 -0.43
N LEU A 62 6.21 13.10 -0.34
CA LEU A 62 5.17 12.17 -0.79
C LEU A 62 3.85 12.40 -0.04
N VAL A 63 3.93 12.53 1.29
CA VAL A 63 2.75 12.76 2.15
C VAL A 63 2.11 14.11 1.86
N ALA A 64 2.90 15.14 1.53
CA ALA A 64 2.40 16.46 1.18
C ALA A 64 1.68 16.51 -0.19
N THR A 65 2.01 15.59 -1.09
CA THR A 65 1.54 15.61 -2.50
C THR A 65 0.54 14.50 -2.83
N THR A 66 0.37 13.51 -1.96
CA THR A 66 -0.50 12.35 -2.21
C THR A 66 -1.58 12.21 -1.13
N ALA A 67 -2.77 11.75 -1.52
CA ALA A 67 -3.85 11.51 -0.57
C ALA A 67 -3.53 10.30 0.34
N VAL A 68 -3.29 10.56 1.62
CA VAL A 68 -3.03 9.51 2.62
C VAL A 68 -4.32 9.06 3.29
N LEU A 69 -4.59 7.75 3.27
CA LEU A 69 -5.75 7.13 3.88
C LEU A 69 -5.41 6.53 5.25
N GLY A 70 -6.19 6.90 6.26
CA GLY A 70 -6.13 6.36 7.61
C GLY A 70 -7.06 5.15 7.81
N CYS A 71 -6.69 4.26 8.73
CA CYS A 71 -7.58 3.19 9.19
C CYS A 71 -8.61 3.73 10.18
N ASN A 72 -9.85 3.27 10.07
CA ASN A 72 -10.94 3.60 10.98
C ASN A 72 -11.72 2.33 11.39
N ILE A 73 -12.85 2.49 12.08
CA ILE A 73 -13.68 1.36 12.53
C ILE A 73 -14.20 0.51 11.36
N GLN A 74 -14.48 1.11 10.21
CA GLN A 74 -14.88 0.35 9.03
C GLN A 74 -13.70 -0.48 8.52
N THR A 75 -12.48 0.06 8.50
CA THR A 75 -11.27 -0.69 8.14
C THR A 75 -11.08 -1.88 9.07
N ALA A 76 -11.30 -1.69 10.37
CA ALA A 76 -11.16 -2.75 11.38
C ALA A 76 -12.13 -3.93 11.14
N ARG A 77 -13.34 -3.66 10.62
CA ARG A 77 -14.30 -4.71 10.24
C ARG A 77 -13.75 -5.55 9.08
N TYR A 78 -13.31 -4.90 8.00
CA TYR A 78 -12.68 -5.58 6.86
C TYR A 78 -11.43 -6.36 7.29
N TYR A 79 -10.59 -5.77 8.15
CA TYR A 79 -9.40 -6.44 8.68
C TYR A 79 -9.76 -7.76 9.38
N GLY A 80 -10.77 -7.77 10.25
CA GLY A 80 -11.20 -8.97 10.96
C GLY A 80 -11.69 -10.07 10.02
N GLU A 81 -12.46 -9.69 9.00
CA GLU A 81 -12.93 -10.61 7.96
C GLU A 81 -11.78 -11.19 7.14
N VAL A 82 -10.90 -10.34 6.62
CA VAL A 82 -9.72 -10.75 5.84
C VAL A 82 -8.83 -11.68 6.66
N LYS A 83 -8.47 -11.29 7.88
CA LYS A 83 -7.61 -12.10 8.76
C LYS A 83 -8.22 -13.46 9.08
N ASN A 84 -9.51 -13.52 9.38
CA ASN A 84 -10.16 -14.80 9.66
C ASN A 84 -10.20 -15.70 8.40
N LYS A 85 -10.49 -15.14 7.23
CA LYS A 85 -10.48 -15.90 5.97
C LYS A 85 -9.09 -16.44 5.64
N LEU A 86 -8.05 -15.60 5.74
CA LEU A 86 -6.65 -16.01 5.54
C LEU A 86 -6.24 -17.11 6.52
N ARG A 87 -6.63 -16.99 7.80
CA ARG A 87 -6.40 -18.02 8.82
C ARG A 87 -7.07 -19.35 8.46
N LEU A 88 -8.33 -19.33 8.04
CA LEU A 88 -9.06 -20.53 7.64
C LEU A 88 -8.44 -21.20 6.40
N LYS A 89 -7.83 -20.42 5.50
CA LYS A 89 -7.08 -20.94 4.34
C LYS A 89 -5.69 -21.46 4.67
N GLY A 90 -5.16 -21.21 5.88
CA GLY A 90 -3.76 -21.52 6.22
C GLY A 90 -2.76 -20.65 5.45
N ARG A 91 -3.17 -19.45 5.02
CA ARG A 91 -2.37 -18.51 4.23
C ARG A 91 -2.23 -17.17 4.97
N PRO A 92 -1.50 -17.11 6.11
CA PRO A 92 -1.35 -15.88 6.86
C PRO A 92 -0.55 -14.84 6.07
N LEU A 93 -0.99 -13.59 6.12
CA LEU A 93 -0.22 -12.43 5.66
C LEU A 93 0.37 -11.69 6.88
N PRO A 94 1.46 -10.90 6.69
CA PRO A 94 1.90 -9.95 7.69
C PRO A 94 0.80 -8.98 8.12
N GLU A 95 0.85 -8.52 9.37
CA GLU A 95 -0.25 -7.72 9.95
C GLU A 95 -0.51 -6.41 9.21
N ASN A 96 0.55 -5.71 8.78
CA ASN A 96 0.42 -4.46 8.04
C ASN A 96 -0.22 -4.67 6.66
N ASP A 97 0.11 -5.77 5.99
CA ASP A 97 -0.48 -6.13 4.68
C ASP A 97 -1.97 -6.40 4.82
N ILE A 98 -2.40 -7.04 5.92
CA ILE A 98 -3.84 -7.23 6.19
C ILE A 98 -4.55 -5.88 6.35
N TRP A 99 -3.93 -4.90 7.03
CA TRP A 99 -4.49 -3.55 7.14
C TRP A 99 -4.56 -2.82 5.80
N ILE A 100 -3.51 -2.94 4.97
CA ILE A 100 -3.47 -2.35 3.63
C ILE A 100 -4.56 -2.97 2.74
N ALA A 101 -4.69 -4.30 2.74
CA ALA A 101 -5.73 -5.02 2.02
C ALA A 101 -7.14 -4.63 2.49
N ALA A 102 -7.35 -4.53 3.81
CA ALA A 102 -8.63 -4.10 4.38
C ALA A 102 -9.00 -2.67 3.97
N LEU A 103 -8.01 -1.77 3.90
CA LEU A 103 -8.22 -0.40 3.46
C LEU A 103 -8.57 -0.33 1.97
N ALA A 104 -7.89 -1.11 1.14
CA ALA A 104 -8.22 -1.22 -0.29
C ALA A 104 -9.65 -1.74 -0.50
N LEU A 105 -10.07 -2.76 0.25
CA LEU A 105 -11.44 -3.29 0.20
C LEU A 105 -12.49 -2.26 0.65
N GLN A 106 -12.25 -1.56 1.76
CA GLN A 106 -13.17 -0.54 2.27
C GLN A 106 -13.45 0.56 1.24
N TYR A 107 -12.42 1.04 0.56
CA TYR A 107 -12.54 2.15 -0.39
C TYR A 107 -12.70 1.68 -1.84
N ASN A 108 -12.85 0.38 -2.06
CA ASN A 108 -12.95 -0.24 -3.39
C ASN A 108 -11.82 0.21 -4.34
N LEU A 109 -10.58 0.16 -3.84
CA LEU A 109 -9.37 0.54 -4.55
C LEU A 109 -8.69 -0.69 -5.14
N THR A 110 -8.03 -0.52 -6.29
CA THR A 110 -7.09 -1.51 -6.80
C THR A 110 -5.76 -1.35 -6.07
N LEU A 111 -5.33 -2.41 -5.37
CA LEU A 111 -4.03 -2.44 -4.73
C LEU A 111 -2.94 -2.61 -5.79
N VAL A 112 -2.01 -1.67 -5.84
CA VAL A 112 -0.81 -1.79 -6.66
C VAL A 112 0.27 -2.41 -5.79
N THR A 113 0.71 -3.60 -6.14
CA THR A 113 1.73 -4.34 -5.39
C THR A 113 2.48 -5.30 -6.31
N ARG A 114 3.75 -5.58 -5.95
CA ARG A 114 4.53 -6.68 -6.53
C ARG A 114 4.52 -7.94 -5.66
N ASP A 115 3.82 -7.92 -4.52
CA ASP A 115 3.75 -9.07 -3.62
C ASP A 115 2.56 -9.98 -3.98
N ALA A 116 2.89 -11.22 -4.34
CA ALA A 116 1.91 -12.22 -4.75
C ALA A 116 1.01 -12.69 -3.59
N HIS A 117 1.41 -12.52 -2.32
CA HIS A 117 0.62 -13.00 -1.19
C HIS A 117 -0.77 -12.34 -1.08
N PHE A 118 -0.95 -11.14 -1.66
CA PHE A 118 -2.23 -10.43 -1.65
C PHE A 118 -3.29 -11.14 -2.49
N GLN A 119 -2.88 -12.02 -3.41
CA GLN A 119 -3.80 -12.85 -4.21
C GLN A 119 -4.64 -13.80 -3.33
N GLU A 120 -4.21 -14.09 -2.10
CA GLU A 120 -4.96 -14.91 -1.16
C GLU A 120 -6.17 -14.18 -0.54
N VAL A 121 -6.19 -12.84 -0.63
CA VAL A 121 -7.27 -11.98 -0.15
C VAL A 121 -8.42 -11.96 -1.14
N GLU A 122 -9.59 -12.44 -0.70
CA GLU A 122 -10.79 -12.49 -1.53
C GLU A 122 -11.30 -11.10 -1.88
N ASN A 123 -11.77 -10.94 -3.13
CA ASN A 123 -12.35 -9.71 -3.68
C ASN A 123 -11.40 -8.51 -3.77
N LEU A 124 -10.12 -8.67 -3.42
CA LEU A 124 -9.11 -7.63 -3.56
C LEU A 124 -8.68 -7.53 -5.02
N GLN A 125 -8.85 -6.35 -5.61
CA GLN A 125 -8.35 -6.06 -6.96
C GLN A 125 -6.86 -5.73 -6.86
N ILE A 126 -6.03 -6.40 -7.66
CA ILE A 126 -4.57 -6.25 -7.61
C ILE A 126 -4.03 -5.98 -9.01
N ILE A 127 -3.04 -5.11 -9.10
CA ILE A 127 -2.24 -4.92 -10.31
C ILE A 127 -0.76 -4.77 -9.95
N ALA A 128 0.12 -5.33 -10.78
CA ALA A 128 1.55 -5.10 -10.69
C ALA A 128 1.95 -3.96 -11.63
N TRP A 129 2.73 -3.01 -11.12
CA TRP A 129 3.35 -1.92 -11.88
C TRP A 129 4.85 -2.06 -11.93
#